data_AF-A0A1I6PL04-F1
#
_entry.id   AF-A0A1I6PL04-F1
#
_cell.length_a   1.000
_cell.length_b   1.000
_cell.length_c   1.000
_cell.angle_alpha   90.00
_cell.angle_beta   90.00
_cell.angle_gamma   90.00
#
_symmetry.space_group_name_H-M   'P 1'
#
loop_
_entity.id
_entity.type
_entity.pdbx_description
1 polymer ?
#
loop_
_entity_poly.entity_id
_entity_poly.type
_entity_poly.pdbx_seq_one_letter_code
_entity_poly.pdbx_strand_id
1 'polypeptide(L)'
;MKMSFVINGDNFSDYQGFTREFSLQVLSNKYIWNGSLDALNDILRGGFGDIDEDDKLEITWKNSDKSIIELGYEETIKRLNEKYEKCHPTNKEFILQEIIHAKNNKGPTVFDWIVEIINEHENKNITLKLE
;
A
#
# COMPACT_ATOMS: atom_id res chain seq x y z
N MET A 1 -3.26 -19.92 -11.60
CA MET A 1 -2.93 -19.25 -12.89
C MET A 1 -1.78 -18.28 -12.67
N LYS A 2 -1.25 -17.61 -13.70
CA LYS A 2 -0.30 -16.51 -13.53
C LYS A 2 -0.97 -15.22 -13.97
N MET A 3 -0.99 -14.22 -13.10
CA MET A 3 -1.60 -12.91 -13.32
C MET A 3 -0.52 -11.84 -13.23
N SER A 4 -0.54 -10.88 -14.16
CA SER A 4 0.42 -9.79 -14.19
C SER A 4 -0.32 -8.46 -14.17
N PHE A 5 0.05 -7.61 -13.23
CA PHE A 5 -0.56 -6.30 -13.00
C PHE A 5 0.50 -5.20 -13.09
N VAL A 6 0.09 -4.03 -13.58
CA VAL A 6 0.97 -2.87 -13.65
C VAL A 6 0.32 -1.72 -12.89
N ILE A 7 1.01 -1.21 -11.88
CA ILE A 7 0.66 0.01 -11.17
C ILE A 7 1.57 1.11 -11.71
N ASN A 8 1.01 2.20 -12.25
CA ASN A 8 1.82 3.30 -12.79
C ASN A 8 1.81 4.51 -11.85
N GLY A 9 2.99 4.85 -11.31
CA GLY A 9 3.23 6.02 -10.46
C GLY A 9 2.83 7.35 -11.09
N ASP A 10 2.79 7.45 -12.42
CA ASP A 10 2.34 8.67 -13.11
C ASP A 10 0.84 8.95 -12.92
N ASN A 11 0.04 7.93 -12.59
CA ASN A 11 -1.42 8.02 -12.50
C ASN A 11 -1.93 8.57 -11.16
N PHE A 12 -1.05 8.85 -10.19
CA PHE A 12 -1.42 9.40 -8.89
C PHE A 12 -0.36 10.36 -8.34
N SER A 13 -0.74 11.13 -7.32
CA SER A 13 0.14 12.07 -6.61
C SER A 13 -0.16 12.10 -5.11
N ASP A 14 -0.87 11.08 -4.61
CA ASP A 14 -1.17 10.88 -3.20
C ASP A 14 -1.62 9.44 -2.96
N TYR A 15 -1.77 9.07 -1.69
CA TYR A 15 -2.19 7.73 -1.30
C TYR A 15 -3.59 7.38 -1.80
N GLN A 16 -4.51 8.34 -1.83
CA GLN A 16 -5.88 8.06 -2.31
C GLN A 16 -5.90 7.79 -3.82
N GLY A 17 -5.03 8.44 -4.59
CA GLY A 17 -4.79 8.12 -5.99
C GLY A 17 -4.18 6.75 -6.16
N PHE A 18 -3.20 6.38 -5.33
CA PHE A 18 -2.64 5.04 -5.33
C PHE A 18 -3.71 3.97 -5.06
N THR A 19 -4.59 4.14 -4.06
CA THR A 19 -5.63 3.13 -3.77
C THR A 19 -6.62 2.96 -4.92
N ARG A 20 -6.92 4.05 -5.64
CA ARG A 20 -7.76 4.00 -6.87
C ARG A 20 -7.05 3.26 -7.99
N GLU A 21 -5.78 3.57 -8.25
CA GLU A 21 -4.98 2.90 -9.28
C GLU A 21 -4.86 1.40 -8.96
N PHE A 22 -4.54 1.05 -7.71
CA PHE A 22 -4.45 -0.34 -7.28
C PHE A 22 -5.78 -1.07 -7.47
N SER A 23 -6.90 -0.46 -7.06
CA SER A 23 -8.24 -1.07 -7.23
C SER A 23 -8.59 -1.30 -8.71
N LEU A 24 -8.22 -0.37 -9.57
CA LEU A 24 -8.44 -0.50 -11.01
C LEU A 24 -7.59 -1.63 -11.60
N GLN A 25 -6.30 -1.65 -11.31
CA GLN A 25 -5.34 -2.54 -11.97
C GLN A 25 -5.36 -3.96 -11.41
N VAL A 26 -5.51 -4.11 -10.08
CA VAL A 26 -5.37 -5.40 -9.40
C VAL A 26 -6.73 -6.03 -9.10
N LEU A 27 -7.77 -5.22 -8.84
CA LEU A 27 -9.11 -5.70 -8.48
C LEU A 27 -10.13 -5.57 -9.60
N SER A 28 -9.70 -5.11 -10.78
CA SER A 28 -10.56 -4.84 -11.94
C SER A 28 -11.76 -3.94 -11.61
N ASN A 29 -11.64 -3.08 -10.59
CA ASN A 29 -12.73 -2.31 -9.98
C ASN A 29 -13.96 -3.12 -9.52
N LYS A 30 -13.88 -4.45 -9.44
CA LYS A 30 -14.93 -5.28 -8.81
C LYS A 30 -15.02 -4.98 -7.31
N TYR A 31 -13.89 -4.59 -6.72
CA TYR A 31 -13.76 -4.12 -5.35
C TYR A 31 -12.98 -2.81 -5.33
N ILE A 32 -13.36 -1.92 -4.42
CA ILE A 32 -12.68 -0.65 -4.20
C ILE A 32 -11.96 -0.73 -2.86
N TRP A 33 -10.63 -0.79 -2.91
CA TRP A 33 -9.79 -0.73 -1.72
C TRP A 33 -9.68 0.72 -1.23
N ASN A 34 -9.93 0.91 0.07
CA ASN A 34 -10.01 2.23 0.71
C ASN A 34 -8.70 2.67 1.38
N GLY A 35 -7.60 1.92 1.20
CA GLY A 35 -6.31 2.23 1.82
C GLY A 35 -6.10 1.66 3.22
N SER A 36 -6.92 0.71 3.68
CA SER A 36 -6.59 -0.08 4.87
C SER A 36 -5.44 -1.04 4.57
N LEU A 37 -4.34 -0.98 5.32
CA LEU A 37 -3.21 -1.90 5.17
C LEU A 37 -3.58 -3.35 5.53
N ASP A 38 -4.47 -3.55 6.51
CA ASP A 38 -4.99 -4.89 6.83
C ASP A 38 -5.76 -5.46 5.65
N ALA A 39 -6.58 -4.63 4.99
CA ALA A 39 -7.32 -5.05 3.80
C ALA A 39 -6.40 -5.32 2.62
N LEU A 40 -5.29 -4.58 2.46
CA LEU A 40 -4.28 -4.89 1.44
C LEU A 40 -3.68 -6.27 1.67
N ASN A 41 -3.30 -6.58 2.92
CA ASN A 41 -2.80 -7.89 3.30
C ASN A 41 -3.83 -9.00 3.01
N ASP A 42 -5.12 -8.77 3.27
CA ASP A 42 -6.17 -9.75 2.93
C ASP A 42 -6.35 -9.90 1.42
N ILE A 43 -6.35 -8.80 0.66
CA ILE A 43 -6.45 -8.80 -0.80
C ILE A 43 -5.34 -9.64 -1.43
N LEU A 44 -4.11 -9.50 -0.94
CA LEU A 44 -2.95 -10.22 -1.47
C LEU A 44 -2.95 -11.71 -1.10
N ARG A 45 -3.80 -12.16 -0.19
CA ARG A 45 -4.01 -13.60 0.04
C ARG A 45 -4.89 -14.26 -1.03
N GLY A 46 -5.57 -13.45 -1.85
CA GLY A 46 -6.48 -13.92 -2.88
C GLY A 46 -7.93 -14.02 -2.41
N GLY A 47 -8.84 -14.35 -3.33
CA GLY A 47 -10.29 -14.35 -3.12
C GLY A 47 -10.96 -13.00 -3.36
N PHE A 48 -10.23 -12.03 -3.95
CA PHE A 48 -10.73 -10.69 -4.27
C PHE A 48 -10.50 -10.36 -5.75
N GLY A 49 -11.48 -9.68 -6.36
CA GLY A 49 -11.41 -9.27 -7.76
C GLY A 49 -11.42 -10.47 -8.71
N ASP A 50 -10.29 -10.66 -9.41
CA ASP A 50 -10.03 -11.77 -10.34
C ASP A 50 -8.90 -12.69 -9.84
N ILE A 51 -8.49 -12.53 -8.58
CA ILE A 51 -7.37 -13.27 -7.99
C ILE A 51 -7.91 -14.39 -7.11
N ASP A 52 -7.52 -15.63 -7.42
CA ASP A 52 -7.74 -16.79 -6.57
C ASP A 52 -6.55 -17.03 -5.61
N GLU A 53 -6.76 -17.79 -4.52
CA GLU A 53 -5.74 -18.06 -3.50
C GLU A 53 -4.49 -18.78 -4.04
N ASP A 54 -4.64 -19.58 -5.10
CA ASP A 54 -3.56 -20.37 -5.72
C ASP A 54 -2.90 -19.65 -6.92
N ASP A 55 -3.26 -18.39 -7.19
CA ASP A 55 -2.69 -17.63 -8.30
C ASP A 55 -1.29 -17.12 -8.00
N LYS A 56 -0.45 -17.10 -9.04
CA LYS A 56 0.85 -16.43 -9.01
C LYS A 56 0.69 -15.01 -9.49
N LEU A 57 1.00 -14.02 -8.65
CA LEU A 57 0.87 -12.62 -8.98
C LEU A 57 2.22 -12.01 -9.30
N GLU A 58 2.32 -11.31 -10.42
CA GLU A 58 3.42 -10.41 -10.71
C GLU A 58 2.91 -8.98 -10.74
N ILE A 59 3.40 -8.16 -9.83
CA ILE A 59 3.08 -6.74 -9.76
C ILE A 59 4.30 -5.96 -10.22
N THR A 60 4.17 -5.23 -11.32
CA THR A 60 5.15 -4.22 -11.73
C THR A 60 4.66 -2.85 -11.29
N TRP A 61 5.43 -2.20 -10.43
CA TRP A 61 5.20 -0.81 -10.04
C TRP A 61 6.13 0.08 -10.85
N LYS A 62 5.58 0.61 -11.95
CA LYS A 62 6.29 1.48 -12.88
C LYS A 62 6.33 2.92 -12.35
N ASN A 63 7.43 3.64 -12.60
CA ASN A 63 7.65 4.99 -12.08
C ASN A 63 7.56 5.00 -10.54
N SER A 64 8.13 3.96 -9.92
CA SER A 64 8.20 3.77 -8.48
C SER A 64 8.97 4.90 -7.80
N ASP A 65 9.99 5.48 -8.44
CA ASP A 65 10.72 6.66 -7.94
C ASP A 65 9.80 7.86 -7.66
N LYS A 66 8.84 8.14 -8.54
CA LYS A 66 7.82 9.17 -8.29
C LYS A 66 6.96 8.78 -7.09
N SER A 67 6.59 7.51 -7.01
CA SER A 67 5.74 6.99 -5.92
C SER A 67 6.44 7.05 -4.56
N ILE A 68 7.77 6.86 -4.50
CA ILE A 68 8.59 7.02 -3.29
C ILE A 68 8.47 8.45 -2.75
N ILE A 69 8.44 9.45 -3.63
CA ILE A 69 8.30 10.85 -3.25
C ILE A 69 6.86 11.13 -2.79
N GLU A 70 5.87 10.78 -3.62
CA GLU A 70 4.45 11.09 -3.37
C GLU A 70 3.86 10.32 -2.17
N LEU A 71 4.37 9.11 -1.90
CA LEU A 71 3.99 8.28 -0.75
C LEU A 71 5.03 8.33 0.38
N GLY A 72 5.92 9.33 0.35
CA GLY A 72 7.00 9.54 1.31
C GLY A 72 6.52 10.12 2.65
N TYR A 73 7.42 10.80 3.36
CA TYR A 73 7.14 11.27 4.74
C TYR A 73 5.97 12.24 4.84
N GLU A 74 5.73 13.11 3.85
CA GLU A 74 4.60 14.05 3.89
C GLU A 74 3.25 13.33 3.93
N GLU A 75 3.02 12.39 3.01
CA GLU A 75 1.81 11.58 2.98
C GLU A 75 1.74 10.65 4.22
N THR A 76 2.88 10.13 4.67
CA THR A 76 2.97 9.30 5.89
C THR A 76 2.48 10.06 7.12
N ILE A 77 2.93 11.30 7.32
CA ILE A 77 2.49 12.15 8.43
C ILE A 77 0.98 12.40 8.32
N LYS A 78 0.46 12.70 7.13
CA LYS A 78 -0.97 12.92 6.89
C LYS A 78 -1.80 11.68 7.28
N ARG A 79 -1.38 10.48 6.86
CA ARG A 79 -2.05 9.21 7.22
C ARG A 79 -2.01 8.94 8.73
N LEU A 80 -0.85 9.14 9.37
CA LEU A 80 -0.70 8.93 10.80
C LEU A 80 -1.55 9.90 11.62
N ASN A 81 -1.68 11.16 11.20
CA ASN A 81 -2.58 12.12 11.86
C ASN A 81 -4.05 11.67 11.75
N GLU A 82 -4.50 11.22 10.57
CA GLU A 82 -5.87 10.69 10.44
C GLU A 82 -6.10 9.44 11.31
N LYS A 83 -5.09 8.57 11.42
CA LYS A 83 -5.12 7.42 12.32
C LYS A 83 -5.20 7.86 13.78
N TYR A 84 -4.43 8.87 14.17
CA TYR A 84 -4.42 9.43 15.53
C TYR A 84 -5.79 9.95 15.96
N GLU A 85 -6.50 10.64 15.06
CA GLU A 85 -7.85 11.17 15.34
C GLU A 85 -8.89 10.06 15.55
N LYS A 86 -8.74 8.93 14.85
CA LYS A 86 -9.74 7.84 14.84
C LYS A 86 -9.41 6.67 15.79
N CYS A 87 -8.17 6.56 16.24
CA CYS A 87 -7.72 5.42 17.04
C CYS A 87 -8.27 5.43 18.47
N HIS A 88 -8.27 4.25 19.09
CA HIS A 88 -8.59 4.09 20.51
C HIS A 88 -7.56 4.86 21.37
N PRO A 89 -7.96 5.49 22.50
CA PRO A 89 -7.07 6.31 23.33
C PRO A 89 -5.77 5.62 23.75
N THR A 90 -5.79 4.30 23.99
CA THR A 90 -4.59 3.52 24.36
C THR A 90 -3.51 3.50 23.29
N ASN A 91 -3.86 3.73 22.02
CA ASN A 91 -2.93 3.71 20.89
C ASN A 91 -2.42 5.12 20.53
N LYS A 92 -2.97 6.18 21.12
CA LYS A 92 -2.63 7.56 20.78
C LYS A 92 -1.16 7.87 21.01
N GLU A 93 -0.61 7.46 22.16
CA GLU A 93 0.81 7.70 22.48
C GLU A 93 1.73 7.04 21.45
N PHE A 94 1.46 5.78 21.10
CA PHE A 94 2.23 5.07 20.08
C PHE A 94 2.18 5.79 18.71
N ILE A 95 0.99 6.16 18.24
CA ILE A 95 0.84 6.86 16.96
C ILE A 95 1.50 8.24 16.99
N LEU A 96 1.47 8.93 18.13
CA LEU A 96 2.14 10.22 18.28
C LEU A 96 3.67 10.07 18.12
N GLN A 97 4.27 9.02 18.69
CA GLN A 97 5.69 8.74 18.49
C GLN A 97 6.03 8.47 17.02
N GLU A 98 5.19 7.71 16.32
CA GLU A 98 5.35 7.49 14.88
C GLU A 98 5.24 8.79 14.07
N ILE A 99 4.33 9.69 14.43
CA ILE A 99 4.25 11.03 13.81
C ILE A 99 5.54 11.82 14.05
N ILE A 100 6.10 11.77 15.26
CA ILE A 100 7.36 12.46 15.59
C ILE A 100 8.52 11.86 14.78
N HIS A 101 8.59 10.53 14.67
CA HIS A 101 9.60 9.86 13.84
C HIS A 101 9.49 10.29 12.38
N ALA A 102 8.30 10.21 11.79
CA ALA A 102 8.06 10.59 10.40
C ALA A 102 8.42 12.07 10.14
N LYS A 103 8.08 12.98 11.05
CA LYS A 103 8.49 14.41 10.97
C LYS A 103 10.00 14.64 11.01
N ASN A 104 10.76 13.69 11.55
CA ASN A 104 12.22 13.71 11.57
C ASN A 104 12.83 12.82 10.47
N ASN A 105 12.05 12.41 9.47
CA ASN A 105 12.44 11.49 8.41
C ASN A 105 13.04 10.18 8.97
N LYS A 106 12.38 9.62 9.99
CA LYS A 106 12.73 8.33 10.60
C LYS A 106 11.55 7.37 10.52
N GLY A 107 11.89 6.08 10.45
CA GLY A 107 10.91 5.01 10.32
C GLY A 107 10.44 4.83 8.88
N PRO A 108 9.64 3.79 8.62
CA PRO A 108 9.08 3.50 7.31
C PRO A 108 8.04 4.56 6.88
N THR A 109 7.94 4.75 5.56
CA THR A 109 6.91 5.56 4.90
C THR A 109 5.72 4.71 4.46
N VAL A 110 4.67 5.36 3.95
CA VAL A 110 3.54 4.68 3.31
C VAL A 110 3.98 3.81 2.14
N PHE A 111 4.95 4.28 1.34
CA PHE A 111 5.55 3.46 0.28
C PHE A 111 6.17 2.17 0.87
N ASP A 112 6.98 2.32 1.92
CA ASP A 112 7.67 1.20 2.56
C ASP A 112 6.67 0.19 3.14
N TRP A 113 5.60 0.65 3.80
CA TRP A 113 4.55 -0.23 4.33
C TRP A 113 3.88 -1.08 3.25
N ILE A 114 3.58 -0.48 2.09
CA ILE A 114 2.97 -1.22 0.98
C ILE A 114 3.94 -2.27 0.44
N VAL A 115 5.20 -1.88 0.21
CA VAL A 115 6.25 -2.78 -0.30
C VAL A 115 6.48 -3.93 0.67
N GLU A 116 6.57 -3.64 1.97
CA GLU A 116 6.73 -4.65 3.03
C GLU A 116 5.58 -5.67 3.00
N ILE A 117 4.33 -5.20 2.98
CA ILE A 117 3.15 -6.07 2.92
C ILE A 117 3.15 -6.94 1.65
N ILE A 118 3.51 -6.39 0.49
CA ILE A 118 3.60 -7.17 -0.75
C ILE A 118 4.73 -8.22 -0.64
N ASN A 119 5.87 -7.84 -0.08
CA ASN A 119 7.04 -8.72 0.02
C ASN A 119 6.87 -9.83 1.07
N GLU A 120 6.09 -9.61 2.13
CA GLU A 120 5.71 -10.68 3.08
C GLU A 120 4.97 -11.84 2.38
N HIS A 121 4.38 -11.59 1.21
CA HIS A 121 3.69 -12.58 0.39
C HIS A 121 4.57 -13.17 -0.73
N GLU A 122 5.86 -12.83 -0.83
CA GLU A 122 6.75 -13.41 -1.85
C GLU A 122 6.82 -14.94 -1.77
N ASN A 123 6.84 -15.47 -0.55
CA ASN A 123 6.81 -16.92 -0.31
C ASN A 123 5.47 -17.58 -0.68
N LYS A 124 4.44 -16.80 -1.03
CA LYS A 124 3.08 -17.25 -1.36
C LYS A 124 2.71 -17.00 -2.83
N ASN A 125 3.71 -16.91 -3.71
CA ASN A 125 3.57 -16.72 -5.16
C ASN A 125 3.33 -15.28 -5.64
N ILE A 126 3.63 -14.26 -4.83
CA ILE A 126 3.63 -12.87 -5.28
C ILE A 126 5.04 -12.43 -5.63
N THR A 127 5.21 -11.60 -6.65
CA THR A 127 6.50 -10.98 -6.99
C THR A 127 6.27 -9.51 -7.28
N LEU A 128 7.07 -8.64 -6.66
CA LEU A 128 7.06 -7.21 -6.89
C LEU A 128 8.28 -6.79 -7.70
N LYS A 129 8.07 -5.99 -8.74
CA LYS A 129 9.14 -5.31 -9.50
C LYS A 129 8.94 -3.81 -9.40
N LEU A 130 9.92 -3.11 -8.85
CA LEU A 130 9.97 -1.66 -8.82
C LEU A 130 10.75 -1.18 -10.06
N GLU A 131 10.11 -0.39 -10.91
CA GLU A 131 10.66 0.16 -12.16
C GLU A 131 10.52 1.69 -12.21
#